data_AF-A0A7V1CY24-F1
#
_entry.id   AF-A0A7V1CY24-F1
#
_cell.length_a   1.000
_cell.length_b   1.000
_cell.length_c   1.000
_cell.angle_alpha   90.00
_cell.angle_beta   90.00
_cell.angle_gamma   90.00
#
_symmetry.space_group_name_H-M   'P 1'
#
loop_
_entity.id
_entity.type
_entity.pdbx_description
1 polymer ?
#
loop_
_entity_poly.entity_id
_entity_poly.type
_entity_poly.pdbx_seq_one_letter_code
_entity_poly.pdbx_strand_id
1 'polypeptide(L)'
;MSIITKIALCSVAIAMTMACLGFVMGGSTILSAIGTSIVLSIPILLPLIVLWFMDIKCKKPIEALFYWLVLGSFVAPVMLHLGWNYMMLADIMQKGSLGAGQGYWLLINLFGGFKALIVGAAIGAISHLVFSAFCNDKS
;
A
#
# COMPACT_ATOMS: atom_id res chain seq x y z
N MET A 1 10.75 11.94 12.93
CA MET A 1 10.06 11.01 12.04
C MET A 1 10.27 9.59 12.55
N SER A 2 9.20 8.91 12.94
CA SER A 2 9.27 7.54 13.47
C SER A 2 9.84 6.56 12.44
N ILE A 3 10.36 5.44 12.93
CA ILE A 3 10.85 4.35 12.06
C ILE A 3 9.73 3.80 11.17
N ILE A 4 8.49 3.79 11.68
CA ILE A 4 7.32 3.29 10.96
C ILE A 4 6.99 4.19 9.78
N THR A 5 6.99 5.51 9.96
CA THR A 5 6.80 6.47 8.85
C THR A 5 7.93 6.38 7.82
N LYS A 6 9.18 6.12 8.24
CA LYS A 6 10.31 5.89 7.31
C LYS A 6 10.12 4.62 6.48
N ILE A 7 9.73 3.51 7.11
CA ILE A 7 9.44 2.25 6.43
C ILE A 7 8.27 2.43 5.46
N ALA A 8 7.21 3.12 5.90
CA ALA A 8 6.05 3.41 5.09
C ALA A 8 6.44 4.20 3.83
N LEU A 9 7.19 5.29 3.98
CA LEU A 9 7.68 6.09 2.86
C LEU A 9 8.53 5.26 1.88
N CYS A 10 9.46 4.45 2.40
CA CYS A 10 10.30 3.59 1.58
C CYS A 10 9.48 2.58 0.77
N SER A 11 8.51 1.91 1.42
CA SER A 11 7.66 0.91 0.76
C SER A 11 6.80 1.51 -0.36
N VAL A 12 6.25 2.73 -0.17
CA VAL A 12 5.51 3.44 -1.21
C VAL A 12 6.43 3.84 -2.36
N ALA A 13 7.64 4.34 -2.07
CA ALA A 13 8.61 4.69 -3.10
C ALA A 13 8.98 3.47 -3.96
N ILE A 14 9.20 2.30 -3.33
CA ILE A 14 9.46 1.04 -4.04
C ILE A 14 8.27 0.65 -4.92
N ALA A 15 7.04 0.68 -4.37
CA ALA A 15 5.83 0.35 -5.11
C ALA A 15 5.66 1.25 -6.34
N MET A 16 5.79 2.57 -6.19
CA MET A 16 5.67 3.55 -7.26
C MET A 16 6.78 3.38 -8.31
N THR A 17 8.01 3.08 -7.89
CA THR A 17 9.13 2.86 -8.80
C THR A 17 8.90 1.62 -9.66
N MET A 18 8.43 0.50 -9.07
CA MET A 18 8.12 -0.72 -9.83
C MET A 18 6.98 -0.48 -10.84
N ALA A 19 5.93 0.24 -10.45
CA ALA A 19 4.86 0.61 -11.38
C ALA A 19 5.40 1.42 -12.56
N CYS A 20 6.18 2.46 -12.27
CA CYS A 20 6.74 3.35 -13.29
C CYS A 20 7.65 2.59 -14.25
N LEU A 21 8.56 1.76 -13.73
CA LEU A 21 9.43 0.90 -14.53
C LEU A 21 8.62 -0.04 -15.42
N GLY A 22 7.59 -0.68 -14.87
CA GLY A 22 6.71 -1.54 -15.66
C GLY A 22 6.07 -0.79 -16.84
N PHE A 23 5.51 0.40 -16.63
CA PHE A 23 4.91 1.17 -17.73
C PHE A 23 5.93 1.65 -18.76
N VAL A 24 7.12 2.10 -18.33
CA VAL A 24 8.20 2.51 -19.25
C VAL A 24 8.67 1.32 -20.09
N MET A 25 8.93 0.17 -19.45
CA MET A 25 9.34 -1.05 -20.15
C MET A 25 8.22 -1.60 -21.05
N GLY A 26 6.96 -1.38 -20.69
CA GLY A 26 5.79 -1.70 -21.51
C GLY A 26 5.55 -0.75 -22.69
N GLY A 27 6.43 0.23 -22.93
CA GLY A 27 6.38 1.13 -24.08
C GLY A 27 5.66 2.47 -23.85
N SER A 28 5.27 2.79 -22.62
CA SER A 28 4.72 4.12 -22.30
C SER A 28 5.82 5.19 -22.27
N THR A 29 5.47 6.43 -22.61
CA THR A 29 6.39 7.57 -22.39
C THR A 29 6.62 7.77 -20.89
N ILE A 30 7.79 8.30 -20.52
CA ILE A 30 8.16 8.54 -19.11
C ILE A 30 7.11 9.40 -18.40
N LEU A 31 6.63 10.45 -19.06
CA LEU A 31 5.60 11.34 -18.49
C LEU A 31 4.28 10.61 -18.23
N SER A 32 3.85 9.78 -19.18
CA SER A 32 2.63 8.96 -19.03
C SER A 32 2.80 7.92 -17.92
N ALA A 33 3.95 7.25 -17.85
CA ALA A 33 4.24 6.24 -16.85
C ALA A 33 4.22 6.83 -15.42
N ILE A 34 4.78 8.02 -15.23
CA ILE A 34 4.75 8.74 -13.95
C ILE A 34 3.30 9.07 -13.57
N GLY A 35 2.54 9.66 -14.49
CA GLY A 35 1.15 10.03 -14.25
C GLY A 35 0.28 8.84 -13.84
N THR A 36 0.37 7.74 -14.59
CA THR A 36 -0.37 6.51 -14.30
C THR A 36 0.05 5.88 -12.98
N SER A 37 1.36 5.88 -12.66
CA SER A 37 1.88 5.34 -11.40
C SER A 37 1.38 6.11 -10.17
N ILE A 38 1.26 7.44 -10.28
CA ILE A 38 0.70 8.27 -9.21
C ILE A 38 -0.77 7.94 -9.00
N VAL A 39 -1.57 7.88 -10.06
CA VAL A 39 -3.02 7.59 -9.99
C VAL A 39 -3.27 6.21 -9.38
N LEU A 40 -2.51 5.20 -9.83
CA LEU A 40 -2.62 3.85 -9.29
C LEU A 40 -2.22 3.76 -7.81
N SER A 41 -1.34 4.64 -7.35
CA SER A 41 -0.83 4.64 -5.97
C SER A 41 -1.66 5.46 -4.99
N ILE A 42 -2.75 6.10 -5.43
CA ILE A 42 -3.66 6.86 -4.53
C ILE A 42 -4.08 6.04 -3.28
N PRO A 43 -4.45 4.74 -3.39
CA PRO A 43 -4.86 3.95 -2.23
C PRO A 43 -3.75 3.75 -1.18
N ILE A 44 -2.47 3.80 -1.56
CA ILE A 44 -1.33 3.68 -0.62
C ILE A 44 -0.84 5.05 -0.13
N LEU A 45 -1.01 6.10 -0.94
CA LEU A 45 -0.64 7.47 -0.57
C LEU A 45 -1.55 8.06 0.51
N LEU A 46 -2.85 7.77 0.46
CA LEU A 46 -3.82 8.29 1.43
C LEU A 46 -3.50 7.88 2.88
N PRO A 47 -3.34 6.58 3.22
CA PRO A 47 -2.96 6.18 4.58
C PRO A 47 -1.52 6.61 4.95
N LEU A 48 -0.60 6.72 3.98
CA LEU A 48 0.74 7.28 4.23
C LEU A 48 0.67 8.73 4.73
N ILE A 49 -0.16 9.56 4.10
CA ILE A 49 -0.36 10.96 4.51
C ILE A 49 -0.92 11.01 5.94
N VAL A 50 -1.88 10.15 6.28
CA VAL A 50 -2.44 10.07 7.63
C VAL A 50 -1.37 9.66 8.65
N LEU A 51 -0.58 8.61 8.37
CA LEU A 51 0.55 8.20 9.21
C LEU A 51 1.56 9.33 9.40
N TRP A 52 1.84 10.08 8.34
CA TRP A 52 2.77 11.22 8.40
C TRP A 52 2.23 12.35 9.28
N PHE A 53 0.95 12.70 9.17
CA PHE A 53 0.33 13.69 10.04
C PHE A 53 0.32 13.25 11.50
N MET A 54 0.05 11.97 11.75
CA MET A 54 0.11 11.40 13.10
C MET A 54 1.51 11.53 13.70
N ASP A 55 2.56 11.29 12.92
CA ASP A 55 3.95 11.37 13.36
C ASP A 55 4.46 12.80 13.58
N ILE A 56 3.98 13.79 12.82
CA ILE A 56 4.40 15.20 12.95
C ILE A 56 3.57 15.98 13.98
N LYS A 57 2.23 15.79 13.99
CA LYS A 57 1.30 16.68 14.70
C LYS A 57 0.86 16.15 16.06
N CYS A 58 0.91 14.84 16.31
CA CYS A 58 0.42 14.28 17.57
C CYS A 58 1.49 14.36 18.67
N LYS A 59 1.46 15.47 19.44
CA LYS A 59 2.14 15.56 20.74
C LYS A 59 1.38 14.84 21.87
N LYS A 60 0.15 14.39 21.60
CA LYS A 60 -0.71 13.65 22.53
C LYS A 60 -0.75 12.17 22.14
N PRO A 61 -0.96 11.25 23.10
CA PRO A 61 -1.16 9.85 22.79
C PRO A 61 -2.35 9.72 21.82
N ILE A 62 -2.10 9.09 20.68
CA ILE A 62 -3.13 8.75 19.72
C ILE A 62 -3.88 7.55 20.28
N GLU A 63 -5.21 7.55 20.18
CA GLU A 63 -6.02 6.36 20.49
C GLU A 63 -5.46 5.13 19.77
N ALA A 64 -5.13 4.10 20.55
CA ALA A 64 -4.44 2.92 20.03
C ALA A 64 -5.24 2.27 18.89
N LEU A 65 -6.57 2.17 19.03
CA LEU A 65 -7.44 1.64 17.99
C LEU A 65 -7.30 2.39 16.67
N PHE A 66 -7.29 3.73 16.73
CA PHE A 66 -7.12 4.55 15.54
C PHE A 66 -5.75 4.33 14.90
N TYR A 67 -4.70 4.21 15.70
CA TYR A 67 -3.37 3.90 15.20
C TYR A 67 -3.31 2.57 14.45
N TRP A 68 -3.86 1.51 15.03
CA TRP A 68 -3.88 0.19 14.41
C TRP A 68 -4.76 0.13 13.16
N LEU A 69 -5.88 0.86 13.13
CA LEU A 69 -6.73 1.02 11.94
C LEU A 69 -5.96 1.64 10.78
N VAL A 70 -5.26 2.76 11.02
CA VAL A 70 -4.47 3.45 9.99
C VAL A 70 -3.31 2.56 9.53
N LEU A 71 -2.63 1.89 10.46
CA LEU A 71 -1.52 0.99 10.14
C LEU A 71 -1.99 -0.19 9.28
N GLY A 72 -3.09 -0.86 9.65
CA GLY A 72 -3.66 -1.93 8.84
C GLY A 72 -4.11 -1.46 7.47
N SER A 73 -4.76 -0.29 7.41
CA SER A 73 -5.15 0.38 6.16
C SER A 73 -3.96 0.76 5.30
N PHE A 74 -2.75 0.89 5.86
CA PHE A 74 -1.53 1.13 5.09
C PHE A 74 -0.90 -0.18 4.60
N VAL A 75 -0.71 -1.14 5.51
CA VAL A 75 0.06 -2.36 5.24
C VAL A 75 -0.62 -3.23 4.19
N ALA A 76 -1.93 -3.45 4.28
CA ALA A 76 -2.61 -4.35 3.34
C ALA A 76 -2.60 -3.83 1.89
N PRO A 77 -2.95 -2.56 1.60
CA PRO A 77 -2.81 -2.02 0.26
C PRO A 77 -1.37 -2.01 -0.25
N VAL A 78 -0.38 -1.68 0.58
CA VAL A 78 1.03 -1.67 0.15
C VAL A 78 1.50 -3.06 -0.26
N MET A 79 1.19 -4.09 0.53
CA MET A 79 1.54 -5.47 0.17
C MET A 79 0.90 -5.90 -1.16
N LEU A 80 -0.37 -5.54 -1.37
CA LEU A 80 -1.05 -5.79 -2.63
C LEU A 80 -0.39 -5.06 -3.80
N HIS A 81 -0.03 -3.78 -3.64
CA HIS A 81 0.62 -3.00 -4.69
C HIS A 81 2.02 -3.52 -5.02
N LEU A 82 2.81 -3.87 -4.00
CA LEU A 82 4.13 -4.48 -4.21
C LEU A 82 4.00 -5.81 -4.97
N GLY A 83 3.07 -6.67 -4.56
CA GLY A 83 2.81 -7.94 -5.23
C GLY A 83 2.35 -7.76 -6.68
N TRP A 84 1.40 -6.85 -6.94
CA TRP A 84 0.91 -6.58 -8.29
C TRP A 84 1.97 -5.96 -9.18
N ASN A 85 2.67 -4.93 -8.70
CA ASN A 85 3.69 -4.25 -9.50
C ASN A 85 4.86 -5.19 -9.80
N TYR A 86 5.21 -6.08 -8.85
CA TYR A 86 6.20 -7.12 -9.09
C TYR A 86 5.74 -8.12 -10.17
N MET A 87 4.53 -8.67 -10.06
CA MET A 87 3.98 -9.59 -11.06
C MET A 87 3.90 -8.95 -12.45
N MET A 88 3.44 -7.70 -12.51
CA MET A 88 3.38 -6.91 -13.73
C MET A 88 4.78 -6.75 -14.35
N LEU A 89 5.76 -6.35 -13.55
CA LEU A 89 7.13 -6.14 -14.02
C LEU A 89 7.75 -7.46 -14.52
N ALA A 90 7.55 -8.56 -13.79
CA ALA A 90 8.04 -9.88 -14.17
C ALA A 90 7.43 -10.33 -15.51
N ASP A 91 6.14 -10.10 -15.73
CA ASP A 91 5.45 -10.44 -16.98
C ASP A 91 5.99 -9.63 -18.16
N ILE A 92 6.24 -8.33 -17.96
CA ILE A 92 6.85 -7.47 -18.99
C ILE A 92 8.27 -7.91 -19.30
N MET A 93 9.06 -8.25 -18.28
CA MET A 93 10.43 -8.76 -18.47
C MET A 93 10.45 -10.08 -19.25
N GLN A 94 9.44 -10.93 -19.10
CA GLN A 94 9.36 -12.21 -19.79
C GLN A 94 8.74 -12.12 -21.20
N LYS A 95 7.67 -11.33 -21.37
CA LYS A 95 6.86 -11.30 -22.60
C LYS A 95 7.04 -10.03 -23.43
N GLY A 96 7.76 -9.04 -22.92
CA GLY A 96 8.04 -7.78 -23.60
C GLY A 96 6.86 -6.82 -23.73
N SER A 97 5.67 -7.18 -23.25
CA SER A 97 4.50 -6.29 -23.26
C SER A 97 3.45 -6.67 -22.21
N LEU A 98 2.60 -5.69 -21.87
CA LEU A 98 1.39 -5.89 -21.07
C LEU A 98 0.27 -6.43 -21.97
N GLY A 99 0.10 -7.75 -22.03
CA GLY A 99 -1.01 -8.36 -22.77
C GLY A 99 -2.38 -8.06 -22.13
N ALA A 100 -3.45 -8.01 -22.94
CA ALA A 100 -4.82 -7.72 -22.49
C ALA A 100 -5.40 -8.74 -21.49
N GLY A 101 -4.84 -9.94 -21.43
CA GLY A 101 -5.21 -11.01 -20.50
C GLY A 101 -4.29 -11.08 -19.28
N GLN A 102 -4.26 -10.03 -18.47
CA GLN A 102 -3.49 -10.08 -17.23
C GLN A 102 -4.22 -10.94 -16.19
N GLY A 103 -3.61 -12.04 -15.74
CA GLY A 103 -4.17 -12.89 -14.67
C GLY A 103 -4.40 -12.15 -13.34
N TYR A 104 -3.75 -10.99 -13.19
CA TYR A 104 -3.90 -10.08 -12.04
C TYR A 104 -5.10 -9.13 -12.16
N TRP A 105 -5.78 -9.06 -13.32
CA TRP A 105 -6.97 -8.22 -13.54
C TRP A 105 -8.10 -8.54 -12.56
N LEU A 106 -8.32 -9.84 -12.30
CA LEU A 106 -9.32 -10.29 -11.34
C LEU A 106 -8.96 -9.85 -9.91
N LEU A 107 -7.68 -9.98 -9.53
CA LEU A 107 -7.19 -9.54 -8.21
C LEU A 107 -7.30 -8.02 -8.05
N ILE A 108 -6.99 -7.25 -9.09
CA ILE A 108 -7.16 -5.79 -9.10
C ILE A 108 -8.64 -5.40 -8.97
N ASN A 109 -9.56 -6.11 -9.63
CA ASN A 109 -10.99 -5.81 -9.49
C ASN A 109 -11.60 -6.24 -8.14
N LEU A 110 -11.12 -7.36 -7.60
CA LEU A 110 -11.61 -7.90 -6.32
C LEU A 110 -11.05 -7.10 -5.14
N PHE A 111 -9.74 -6.82 -5.14
CA PHE A 111 -9.03 -6.26 -4.00
C PHE A 111 -8.42 -4.89 -4.26
N GLY A 112 -8.44 -4.37 -5.49
CA GLY A 112 -7.85 -3.07 -5.81
C GLY A 112 -8.64 -1.87 -5.28
N GLY A 113 -7.95 -0.73 -5.26
CA GLY A 113 -8.54 0.55 -4.89
C GLY A 113 -8.93 0.66 -3.43
N PHE A 114 -10.09 1.27 -3.17
CA PHE A 114 -10.57 1.58 -1.83
C PHE A 114 -10.96 0.33 -1.01
N LYS A 115 -11.24 -0.80 -1.67
CA LYS A 115 -11.58 -2.06 -0.98
C LYS A 115 -10.40 -2.58 -0.14
N ALA A 116 -9.17 -2.47 -0.66
CA ALA A 116 -7.96 -2.83 0.08
C ALA A 116 -7.82 -2.03 1.38
N LEU A 117 -8.23 -0.75 1.38
CA LEU A 117 -8.19 0.09 2.58
C LEU A 117 -9.14 -0.45 3.66
N ILE A 118 -10.37 -0.80 3.28
CA ILE A 118 -11.37 -1.35 4.22
C ILE A 118 -10.89 -2.69 4.79
N VAL A 119 -10.38 -3.58 3.94
CA VAL A 119 -9.83 -4.87 4.38
C VAL A 119 -8.64 -4.66 5.31
N GLY A 120 -7.74 -3.74 4.98
CA GLY A 120 -6.62 -3.36 5.82
C GLY A 120 -7.05 -2.80 7.18
N ALA A 121 -8.05 -1.92 7.20
CA ALA A 121 -8.63 -1.39 8.43
C ALA A 121 -9.19 -2.52 9.32
N ALA A 122 -9.94 -3.44 8.74
CA ALA A 122 -10.48 -4.59 9.46
C ALA A 122 -9.36 -5.46 10.07
N ILE A 123 -8.31 -5.75 9.31
CA ILE A 123 -7.12 -6.48 9.80
C ILE A 123 -6.45 -5.71 10.96
N GLY A 124 -6.33 -4.39 10.83
CA GLY A 124 -5.77 -3.53 11.88
C GLY A 124 -6.59 -3.59 13.18
N ALA A 125 -7.92 -3.49 13.07
CA ALA A 125 -8.83 -3.60 14.21
C ALA A 125 -8.73 -4.97 14.90
N ILE A 126 -8.75 -6.06 14.12
CA ILE A 126 -8.60 -7.42 14.65
C ILE A 126 -7.23 -7.58 15.34
N SER A 127 -6.16 -7.07 14.73
CA SER A 127 -4.81 -7.13 15.30
C SER A 127 -4.74 -6.39 16.64
N HIS A 128 -5.39 -5.23 16.74
CA HIS A 128 -5.50 -4.55 18.02
C HIS A 128 -6.27 -5.38 19.05
N LEU A 129 -7.43 -5.94 18.70
CA LEU A 129 -8.24 -6.72 19.63
C LEU A 129 -7.45 -7.93 20.16
N VAL A 130 -6.76 -8.65 19.27
CA VAL A 130 -5.86 -9.76 19.61
C VAL A 130 -4.74 -9.26 20.53
N PHE A 131 -4.04 -8.19 20.15
CA PHE A 131 -2.95 -7.65 20.96
C PHE A 131 -3.41 -7.24 22.35
N SER A 132 -4.55 -6.53 22.46
CA SER A 132 -5.13 -6.14 23.74
C SER A 132 -5.52 -7.34 24.58
N ALA A 133 -6.16 -8.35 24.00
CA ALA A 133 -6.54 -9.57 24.72
C ALA A 133 -5.32 -10.33 25.27
N PHE A 134 -4.23 -10.44 24.50
CA PHE A 134 -3.06 -11.22 24.94
C PHE A 134 -2.04 -10.44 25.76
N CYS A 135 -1.96 -9.12 25.62
CA CYS A 135 -0.95 -8.29 26.28
C CYS A 135 -1.48 -7.44 27.43
N ASN A 136 -2.76 -7.04 27.47
CA ASN A 136 -3.31 -6.30 28.61
C ASN A 136 -3.85 -7.20 29.74
N ASP A 137 -4.15 -8.47 29.49
CA ASP A 137 -4.56 -9.42 30.56
C ASP A 137 -3.40 -9.84 31.50
N LYS A 138 -2.20 -9.26 31.33
CA LYS A 138 -1.03 -9.49 32.19
C LYS A 138 -0.63 -8.29 33.07
N SER A 139 -1.47 -7.26 33.16
CA SER A 139 -1.27 -6.09 34.03
C SER A 139 -2.17 -6.15 35.25
#